data_AF-A0A3D5HY42-F1
#
_entry.id   AF-A0A3D5HY42-F1
#
_cell.length_a   1.000
_cell.length_b   1.000
_cell.length_c   1.000
_cell.angle_alpha   90.00
_cell.angle_beta   90.00
_cell.angle_gamma   90.00
#
_symmetry.space_group_name_H-M   'P 1'
#
loop_
_entity.id
_entity.type
_entity.pdbx_description
1 polymer ?
#
loop_
_entity_poly.entity_id
_entity_poly.type
_entity_poly.pdbx_seq_one_letter_code
_entity_poly.pdbx_strand_id
1 'polypeptide(L)'
;PVDEGGWLTEEAGPFAGLNVLKDANTAIISALQEAKALLAEERYEHRYPYDWRTKKPTIFRATEQWFASVEGFRESALSAIDSVEWLPASGRNRIEGMVRDRGDWCISRQRTWGVPIPVFYHRTSGEVLLNADTLQHIQALIAEHGADIWWERDEADLLPPAYRDQADQWRKGTDTMDVWFDSGSSWAGVLGGLEAEADTSLNYPADLYLEGSDQHRGWFQSSLLTS
;
A
#
# COMPACT_ATOMS: atom_id res chain seq x y z
N PRO A 1 -7.54 21.51 -2.95
CA PRO A 1 -6.24 20.78 -2.92
C PRO A 1 -5.55 21.08 -1.59
N VAL A 2 -5.02 20.05 -0.91
CA VAL A 2 -4.57 20.13 0.50
C VAL A 2 -3.25 19.38 0.65
N ASP A 3 -2.29 19.94 1.37
CA ASP A 3 -1.00 19.30 1.67
C ASP A 3 -1.06 18.34 2.88
N GLU A 4 0.10 17.82 3.31
CA GLU A 4 0.23 16.95 4.49
C GLU A 4 -0.07 17.62 5.84
N GLY A 5 0.12 18.93 5.93
CA GLY A 5 -0.20 19.71 7.12
C GLY A 5 -1.67 20.13 7.24
N GLY A 6 -2.49 19.79 6.23
CA GLY A 6 -3.89 20.22 6.17
C GLY A 6 -4.05 21.66 5.68
N TRP A 7 -3.05 22.22 4.99
CA TRP A 7 -3.08 23.55 4.40
C TRP A 7 -3.46 23.48 2.93
N LEU A 8 -4.24 24.46 2.48
CA LEU A 8 -4.60 24.62 1.08
C LEU A 8 -3.36 24.99 0.27
N THR A 9 -3.12 24.27 -0.83
CA THR A 9 -1.97 24.52 -1.72
C THR A 9 -2.22 25.73 -2.62
N GLU A 10 -1.20 26.14 -3.40
CA GLU A 10 -1.29 27.24 -4.38
C GLU A 10 -2.43 27.10 -5.39
N GLU A 11 -2.82 25.87 -5.72
CA GLU A 11 -3.97 25.58 -6.59
C GLU A 11 -5.31 26.08 -6.02
N ALA A 12 -5.39 26.33 -4.70
CA ALA A 12 -6.56 26.94 -4.08
C ALA A 12 -6.65 28.46 -4.30
N GLY A 13 -5.69 29.06 -5.01
CA GLY A 13 -5.68 30.47 -5.38
C GLY A 13 -5.73 31.39 -4.16
N PRO A 14 -6.76 32.26 -4.01
CA PRO A 14 -6.82 33.22 -2.91
C PRO A 14 -6.92 32.57 -1.51
N PHE A 15 -7.18 31.26 -1.43
CA PHE A 15 -7.26 30.52 -0.17
C PHE A 15 -5.98 29.74 0.14
N ALA A 16 -4.95 29.82 -0.71
CA ALA A 16 -3.68 29.18 -0.47
C ALA A 16 -3.09 29.57 0.89
N GLY A 17 -2.55 28.60 1.62
CA GLY A 17 -2.00 28.78 2.96
C GLY A 17 -3.01 28.79 4.11
N LEU A 18 -4.32 28.71 3.85
CA LEU A 18 -5.33 28.53 4.90
C LEU A 18 -5.45 27.06 5.32
N ASN A 19 -5.80 26.79 6.58
CA ASN A 19 -5.94 25.43 7.09
C ASN A 19 -7.40 24.96 7.05
N VAL A 20 -7.61 23.74 6.54
CA VAL A 20 -8.94 23.16 6.35
C VAL A 20 -9.73 22.93 7.63
N LEU A 21 -9.05 22.78 8.77
CA LEU A 21 -9.69 22.57 10.08
C LEU A 21 -9.79 23.87 10.90
N LYS A 22 -9.32 25.00 10.37
CA LYS A 22 -9.32 26.29 11.08
C LYS A 22 -10.11 27.33 10.31
N ASP A 23 -9.45 28.05 9.42
CA ASP A 23 -9.88 29.32 8.84
C ASP A 23 -10.34 29.20 7.39
N ALA A 24 -9.95 28.14 6.68
CA ALA A 24 -10.30 27.95 5.28
C ALA A 24 -11.82 27.98 5.03
N ASN A 25 -12.61 27.24 5.80
CA ASN A 25 -14.06 27.17 5.60
C ASN A 25 -14.73 28.53 5.78
N THR A 26 -14.36 29.28 6.81
CA THR A 26 -14.90 30.62 7.05
C THR A 26 -14.59 31.56 5.88
N ALA A 27 -13.34 31.58 5.41
CA ALA A 27 -12.92 32.41 4.28
C ALA A 27 -13.66 32.05 2.99
N ILE A 28 -13.84 30.75 2.71
CA ILE A 28 -14.55 30.26 1.53
C ILE A 28 -16.03 30.64 1.59
N ILE A 29 -16.69 30.49 2.75
CA ILE A 29 -18.10 30.88 2.92
C ILE A 29 -18.26 32.39 2.68
N SER A 30 -17.40 33.24 3.25
CA SER A 30 -17.44 34.69 3.00
C SER A 30 -17.25 35.03 1.51
N ALA A 31 -16.31 34.38 0.82
CA ALA A 31 -16.13 34.59 -0.62
C ALA A 31 -17.36 34.17 -1.44
N LEU A 32 -18.04 33.07 -1.07
CA LEU A 32 -19.28 32.63 -1.71
C LEU A 32 -20.44 33.62 -1.46
N GLN A 33 -20.51 34.25 -0.29
CA GLN A 33 -21.48 35.32 0.01
C GLN A 33 -21.24 36.55 -0.86
N GLU A 34 -20.00 37.03 -0.93
CA GLU A 34 -19.61 38.19 -1.75
C GLU A 34 -19.90 37.96 -3.24
N ALA A 35 -19.61 36.74 -3.73
CA ALA A 35 -19.91 36.33 -5.09
C ALA A 35 -21.40 36.11 -5.37
N LYS A 36 -22.28 36.22 -4.35
CA LYS A 36 -23.72 35.90 -4.42
C LYS A 36 -23.99 34.46 -4.90
N ALA A 37 -23.06 33.56 -4.61
CA ALA A 37 -23.15 32.14 -4.93
C ALA A 37 -23.62 31.28 -3.75
N LEU A 38 -23.70 31.85 -2.54
CA LEU A 38 -24.24 31.16 -1.36
C LEU A 38 -25.76 31.27 -1.29
N LEU A 39 -26.46 30.13 -1.32
CA LEU A 39 -27.93 30.07 -1.22
C LEU A 39 -28.42 29.97 0.23
N ALA A 40 -27.74 29.15 1.03
CA ALA A 40 -28.09 28.89 2.42
C ALA A 40 -26.85 28.49 3.22
N GLU A 41 -26.83 28.85 4.49
CA GLU A 41 -25.82 28.47 5.46
C GLU A 41 -26.51 28.08 6.76
N GLU A 42 -26.27 26.85 7.21
CA GLU A 42 -26.84 26.32 8.45
C GLU A 42 -25.80 25.46 9.15
N ARG A 43 -25.76 25.55 10.49
CA ARG A 43 -24.98 24.64 11.31
C ARG A 43 -25.73 23.31 11.45
N TYR A 44 -25.16 22.25 10.87
CA TYR A 44 -25.75 20.91 10.89
C TYR A 44 -25.00 19.97 11.85
N GLU A 45 -25.74 19.31 12.75
CA GLU A 45 -25.18 18.31 13.66
C GLU A 45 -25.24 16.90 13.06
N HIS A 46 -24.08 16.25 12.99
CA HIS A 46 -23.97 14.90 12.47
C HIS A 46 -22.74 14.17 13.01
N ARG A 47 -22.64 12.87 12.71
CA ARG A 47 -21.45 12.08 13.03
C ARG A 47 -20.34 12.40 12.04
N TYR A 48 -19.15 12.69 12.56
CA TYR A 48 -17.95 12.96 11.76
C TYR A 48 -16.79 12.12 12.30
N PRO A 49 -15.85 11.63 11.47
CA PRO A 49 -14.70 10.88 11.93
C PRO A 49 -13.67 11.78 12.64
N TYR A 50 -13.15 11.29 13.75
CA TYR A 50 -12.11 11.97 14.53
C TYR A 50 -10.92 11.05 14.72
N ASP A 51 -9.72 11.62 14.67
CA ASP A 51 -8.51 10.93 15.04
C ASP A 51 -8.61 10.52 16.51
N TRP A 52 -8.47 9.21 16.76
CA TRP A 52 -8.74 8.64 18.08
C TRP A 52 -7.75 9.09 19.15
N ARG A 53 -6.56 9.59 18.78
CA ARG A 53 -5.51 10.01 19.71
C ARG A 53 -5.59 11.51 20.00
N THR A 54 -5.58 12.33 18.96
CA THR A 54 -5.60 13.80 19.04
C THR A 54 -7.00 14.36 19.23
N LYS A 55 -8.05 13.56 18.96
CA LYS A 55 -9.46 13.97 19.00
C LYS A 55 -9.77 15.14 18.06
N LYS A 56 -9.00 15.29 16.98
CA LYS A 56 -9.23 16.28 15.93
C LYS A 56 -10.00 15.64 14.75
N PRO A 57 -10.80 16.41 13.99
CA PRO A 57 -11.49 15.89 12.81
C PRO A 57 -10.49 15.35 11.77
N THR A 58 -10.84 14.27 11.08
CA THR A 58 -10.07 13.77 9.94
C THR A 58 -10.67 14.22 8.62
N ILE A 59 -9.87 14.21 7.55
CA ILE A 59 -10.34 14.48 6.19
C ILE A 59 -9.97 13.33 5.27
N PHE A 60 -10.72 13.18 4.18
CA PHE A 60 -10.31 12.31 3.08
C PHE A 60 -9.47 13.12 2.09
N ARG A 61 -8.30 12.58 1.75
CA ARG A 61 -7.40 13.13 0.74
C ARG A 61 -6.89 11.99 -0.13
N ALA A 62 -6.82 12.22 -1.43
CA ALA A 62 -6.13 11.30 -2.33
C ALA A 62 -4.62 11.34 -2.05
N THR A 63 -3.98 10.18 -2.02
CA THR A 63 -2.54 10.03 -1.90
C THR A 63 -2.04 9.04 -2.95
N GLU A 64 -0.81 9.22 -3.40
CA GLU A 64 -0.14 8.23 -4.23
C GLU A 64 0.08 6.96 -3.40
N GLN A 65 -0.24 5.79 -3.96
CA GLN A 65 -0.13 4.49 -3.32
C GLN A 65 0.26 3.44 -4.36
N TRP A 66 0.85 2.34 -3.88
CA TRP A 66 1.17 1.17 -4.69
C TRP A 66 0.02 0.17 -4.69
N PHE A 67 -0.31 -0.32 -5.88
CA PHE A 67 -1.37 -1.30 -6.07
C PHE A 67 -0.86 -2.53 -6.82
N ALA A 68 -1.28 -3.71 -6.40
CA ALA A 68 -1.19 -4.92 -7.19
C ALA A 68 -2.49 -5.10 -7.99
N SER A 69 -2.38 -5.22 -9.33
CA SER A 69 -3.52 -5.34 -10.22
C SER A 69 -4.13 -6.73 -10.16
N VAL A 70 -5.23 -6.88 -9.43
CA VAL A 70 -5.91 -8.17 -9.25
C VAL A 70 -6.61 -8.61 -10.54
N GLU A 71 -7.03 -7.65 -11.37
CA GLU A 71 -7.67 -7.94 -12.65
C GLU A 71 -6.78 -8.80 -13.55
N GLY A 72 -5.45 -8.59 -13.52
CA GLY A 72 -4.50 -9.34 -14.35
C GLY A 72 -4.42 -10.84 -14.06
N PHE A 73 -4.85 -11.29 -12.88
CA PHE A 73 -4.77 -12.70 -12.45
C PHE A 73 -6.04 -13.23 -11.76
N ARG A 74 -7.16 -12.48 -11.84
CA ARG A 74 -8.43 -12.87 -11.22
C ARG A 74 -8.91 -14.25 -11.69
N GLU A 75 -8.91 -14.48 -12.99
CA GLU A 75 -9.37 -15.76 -13.56
C GLU A 75 -8.48 -16.93 -13.15
N SER A 76 -7.16 -16.72 -13.08
CA SER A 76 -6.22 -17.72 -12.56
C SER A 76 -6.51 -18.05 -11.10
N ALA A 77 -6.77 -17.04 -10.27
CA ALA A 77 -7.13 -17.23 -8.86
C ALA A 77 -8.47 -17.97 -8.70
N LEU A 78 -9.47 -17.65 -9.52
CA LEU A 78 -10.76 -18.36 -9.53
C LEU A 78 -10.60 -19.82 -9.96
N SER A 79 -9.79 -20.09 -10.99
CA SER A 79 -9.47 -21.45 -11.41
C SER A 79 -8.70 -22.23 -10.33
N ALA A 80 -7.80 -21.58 -9.60
CA ALA A 80 -7.08 -22.20 -8.50
C ALA A 80 -8.02 -22.57 -7.33
N ILE A 81 -8.99 -21.71 -7.01
CA ILE A 81 -10.07 -22.01 -6.04
C ILE A 81 -10.84 -23.28 -6.42
N ASP A 82 -11.11 -23.48 -7.72
CA ASP A 82 -11.81 -24.67 -8.22
C ASP A 82 -10.96 -25.95 -8.21
N SER A 83 -9.63 -25.81 -8.17
CA SER A 83 -8.71 -26.94 -8.23
C SER A 83 -8.40 -27.59 -6.88
N VAL A 84 -8.83 -26.98 -5.77
CA VAL A 84 -8.53 -27.45 -4.40
C VAL A 84 -9.78 -27.96 -3.68
N GLU A 85 -9.57 -28.83 -2.68
CA GLU A 85 -10.64 -29.33 -1.82
C GLU A 85 -10.97 -28.33 -0.69
N TRP A 86 -12.26 -28.05 -0.48
CA TRP A 86 -12.74 -27.14 0.56
C TRP A 86 -13.52 -27.88 1.65
N LEU A 87 -13.05 -27.78 2.89
CA LEU A 87 -13.68 -28.37 4.06
C LEU A 87 -13.94 -27.29 5.14
N PRO A 88 -15.20 -26.93 5.45
CA PRO A 88 -16.43 -27.38 4.80
C PRO A 88 -16.59 -26.75 3.40
N ALA A 89 -17.35 -27.43 2.53
CA ALA A 89 -17.58 -26.99 1.14
C ALA A 89 -18.15 -25.56 1.01
N SER A 90 -18.82 -25.04 2.05
CA SER A 90 -19.31 -23.67 2.09
C SER A 90 -18.20 -22.61 2.08
N GLY A 91 -16.96 -22.95 2.46
CA GLY A 91 -15.80 -22.05 2.39
C GLY A 91 -15.49 -21.58 0.98
N ARG A 92 -15.69 -22.45 -0.02
CA ARG A 92 -15.46 -22.13 -1.45
C ARG A 92 -16.24 -20.89 -1.89
N ASN A 93 -17.55 -20.87 -1.64
CA ASN A 93 -18.41 -19.75 -2.04
C ASN A 93 -17.99 -18.43 -1.40
N ARG A 94 -17.42 -18.48 -0.18
CA ARG A 94 -16.98 -17.30 0.55
C ARG A 94 -15.73 -16.67 -0.08
N ILE A 95 -14.71 -17.48 -0.39
CA ILE A 95 -13.49 -16.95 -1.03
C ILE A 95 -13.75 -16.53 -2.48
N GLU A 96 -14.54 -17.31 -3.23
CA GLU A 96 -14.85 -17.05 -4.63
C GLU A 96 -15.55 -15.70 -4.81
N GLY A 97 -16.60 -15.43 -4.01
CA GLY A 97 -17.30 -14.15 -4.07
C GLY A 97 -16.37 -12.98 -3.73
N MET A 98 -15.46 -13.17 -2.77
CA MET A 98 -14.50 -12.13 -2.40
C MET A 98 -13.46 -11.87 -3.48
N VAL A 99 -12.95 -12.89 -4.18
CA VAL A 99 -11.98 -12.73 -5.26
C VAL A 99 -12.64 -12.12 -6.50
N ARG A 100 -13.86 -12.54 -6.82
CA ARG A 100 -14.62 -12.05 -7.98
C ARG A 100 -14.85 -10.54 -7.94
N ASP A 101 -15.26 -10.02 -6.77
CA ASP A 101 -15.61 -8.61 -6.60
C ASP A 101 -14.43 -7.75 -6.12
N ARG A 102 -13.23 -8.32 -5.98
CA ARG A 102 -12.04 -7.60 -5.50
C ARG A 102 -11.49 -6.70 -6.61
N GLY A 103 -11.37 -5.41 -6.27
CA GLY A 103 -10.58 -4.44 -7.03
C GLY A 103 -9.09 -4.54 -6.73
N ASP A 104 -8.31 -3.58 -7.23
CA ASP A 104 -6.87 -3.57 -7.03
C ASP A 104 -6.47 -3.54 -5.54
N TRP A 105 -5.42 -4.28 -5.21
CA TRP A 105 -4.95 -4.39 -3.84
C TRP A 105 -3.94 -3.29 -3.56
N CYS A 106 -4.32 -2.31 -2.72
CA CYS A 106 -3.36 -1.35 -2.17
C CYS A 106 -2.35 -2.06 -1.24
N ILE A 107 -1.12 -2.20 -1.70
CA ILE A 107 -0.02 -2.90 -1.03
C ILE A 107 0.91 -1.97 -0.24
N SER A 108 0.82 -0.65 -0.39
CA SER A 108 1.64 0.30 0.37
C SER A 108 1.01 0.73 1.69
N ARG A 109 1.85 1.00 2.69
CA ARG A 109 1.48 1.53 4.00
C ARG A 109 2.49 2.59 4.42
N GLN A 110 2.02 3.72 4.96
CA GLN A 110 2.87 4.77 5.52
C GLN A 110 3.17 4.46 6.98
N ARG A 111 3.99 3.43 7.22
CA ARG A 111 4.38 2.98 8.55
C ARG A 111 5.88 2.82 8.65
N THR A 112 6.41 2.98 9.86
CA THR A 112 7.84 2.82 10.14
C THR A 112 8.25 1.37 10.38
N TRP A 113 7.30 0.43 10.43
CA TRP A 113 7.55 -0.99 10.69
C TRP A 113 6.88 -1.82 9.60
N GLY A 114 7.67 -2.70 8.97
CA GLY A 114 7.27 -3.56 7.86
C GLY A 114 8.38 -3.68 6.81
N VAL A 115 8.22 -4.61 5.87
CA VAL A 115 9.13 -4.78 4.72
C VAL A 115 9.03 -3.52 3.83
N PRO A 116 10.13 -2.86 3.46
CA PRO A 116 10.09 -1.70 2.57
C PRO A 116 9.63 -2.10 1.16
N ILE A 117 8.91 -1.22 0.46
CA ILE A 117 8.75 -1.33 -1.00
C ILE A 117 10.03 -0.77 -1.63
N PRO A 118 10.86 -1.59 -2.30
CA PRO A 118 12.23 -1.21 -2.70
C PRO A 118 12.22 -0.39 -4.00
N VAL A 119 11.71 0.83 -3.93
CA VAL A 119 11.57 1.75 -5.07
C VAL A 119 12.32 3.05 -4.84
N PHE A 120 12.87 3.61 -5.91
CA PHE A 120 13.49 4.95 -5.91
C PHE A 120 12.65 5.91 -6.74
N TYR A 121 12.70 7.19 -6.36
CA TYR A 121 12.04 8.28 -7.07
C TYR A 121 13.06 9.32 -7.49
N HIS A 122 12.97 9.80 -8.72
CA HIS A 122 13.77 10.94 -9.14
C HIS A 122 13.31 12.19 -8.35
N ARG A 123 14.24 12.93 -7.74
CA ARG A 123 13.92 14.03 -6.80
C ARG A 123 13.10 15.14 -7.43
N THR A 124 13.33 15.46 -8.71
CA THR A 124 12.64 16.55 -9.42
C THR A 124 11.38 16.11 -10.16
N SER A 125 11.44 15.08 -11.01
CA SER A 125 10.30 14.64 -11.83
C SER A 125 9.33 13.72 -11.09
N GLY A 126 9.75 13.07 -10.00
CA GLY A 126 8.96 12.03 -9.34
C GLY A 126 8.94 10.69 -10.10
N GLU A 127 9.70 10.57 -11.20
CA GLU A 127 9.77 9.34 -11.99
C GLU A 127 10.27 8.17 -11.13
N VAL A 128 9.65 7.01 -11.33
CA VAL A 128 9.95 5.78 -10.60
C VAL A 128 11.11 5.04 -11.24
N LEU A 129 12.10 4.68 -10.42
CA LEU A 129 13.13 3.71 -10.77
C LEU A 129 12.86 2.40 -10.01
N LEU A 130 12.32 1.43 -10.76
CA LEU A 130 12.04 0.06 -10.32
C LEU A 130 12.22 -0.89 -11.50
N ASN A 131 13.30 -1.65 -11.50
CA ASN A 131 13.61 -2.63 -12.55
C ASN A 131 14.32 -3.86 -11.98
N ALA A 132 14.63 -4.83 -12.85
CA ALA A 132 15.27 -6.09 -12.45
C ALA A 132 16.62 -5.88 -11.73
N ASP A 133 17.46 -4.95 -12.22
CA ASP A 133 18.78 -4.68 -11.65
C ASP A 133 18.67 -4.08 -10.25
N THR A 134 17.77 -3.10 -10.05
CA THR A 134 17.51 -2.53 -8.72
C THR A 134 16.94 -3.56 -7.77
N LEU A 135 15.99 -4.39 -8.23
CA LEU A 135 15.38 -5.41 -7.39
C LEU A 135 16.38 -6.49 -6.97
N GLN A 136 17.16 -7.02 -7.91
CA GLN A 136 18.16 -8.05 -7.61
C GLN A 136 19.23 -7.54 -6.63
N HIS A 137 19.68 -6.30 -6.80
CA HIS A 137 20.66 -5.71 -5.90
C HIS A 137 20.12 -5.52 -4.48
N ILE A 138 18.90 -4.99 -4.35
CA ILE A 138 18.26 -4.82 -3.05
C ILE A 138 17.95 -6.16 -2.39
N GLN A 139 17.49 -7.16 -3.15
CA GLN A 139 17.30 -8.52 -2.64
C GLN A 139 18.59 -9.09 -2.04
N ALA A 140 19.73 -8.91 -2.71
CA ALA A 140 21.02 -9.35 -2.19
C ALA A 140 21.40 -8.62 -0.88
N LEU A 141 21.19 -7.31 -0.81
CA LEU A 141 21.43 -6.54 0.43
C LEU A 141 20.53 -7.00 1.58
N ILE A 142 19.25 -7.25 1.30
CA ILE A 142 18.29 -7.74 2.30
C ILE A 142 18.65 -9.16 2.74
N ALA A 143 19.10 -10.03 1.84
CA ALA A 143 19.54 -11.38 2.19
C ALA A 143 20.78 -11.36 3.11
N GLU A 144 21.70 -10.43 2.91
CA GLU A 144 22.92 -10.32 3.71
C GLU A 144 22.71 -9.60 5.05
N HIS A 145 21.90 -8.54 5.07
CA HIS A 145 21.81 -7.60 6.20
C HIS A 145 20.43 -7.53 6.85
N GLY A 146 19.42 -8.18 6.29
CA GLY A 146 18.03 -8.03 6.69
C GLY A 146 17.35 -6.80 6.08
N ALA A 147 16.03 -6.69 6.26
CA ALA A 147 15.22 -5.63 5.65
C ALA A 147 15.54 -4.22 6.17
N ASP A 148 16.08 -4.10 7.39
CA ASP A 148 16.41 -2.82 8.02
C ASP A 148 17.49 -2.05 7.26
N ILE A 149 18.28 -2.73 6.43
CA ILE A 149 19.32 -2.11 5.60
C ILE A 149 18.80 -0.99 4.72
N TRP A 150 17.53 -1.08 4.29
CA TRP A 150 16.86 -0.04 3.51
C TRP A 150 16.76 1.27 4.27
N TRP A 151 16.61 1.23 5.59
CA TRP A 151 16.47 2.41 6.43
C TRP A 151 17.83 2.95 6.88
N GLU A 152 18.78 2.05 7.12
CA GLU A 152 20.11 2.37 7.66
C GLU A 152 21.05 3.02 6.63
N ARG A 153 20.89 2.72 5.34
CA ARG A 153 21.79 3.19 4.28
C ARG A 153 21.19 4.31 3.43
N ASP A 154 22.08 5.12 2.84
CA ASP A 154 21.72 6.17 1.89
C ASP A 154 21.62 5.63 0.46
N GLU A 155 21.06 6.42 -0.46
CA GLU A 155 20.81 5.98 -1.83
C GLU A 155 22.07 5.52 -2.58
N ALA A 156 23.24 6.10 -2.30
CA ALA A 156 24.50 5.70 -2.93
C ALA A 156 24.91 4.24 -2.62
N ASP A 157 24.52 3.74 -1.45
CA ASP A 157 24.83 2.39 -1.01
C ASP A 157 23.70 1.38 -1.32
N LEU A 158 22.48 1.87 -1.55
CA LEU A 158 21.32 1.07 -1.91
C LEU A 158 21.16 0.92 -3.43
N LEU A 159 21.66 1.86 -4.22
CA LEU A 159 21.58 1.78 -5.68
C LEU A 159 22.62 0.81 -6.24
N PRO A 160 22.26 0.00 -7.26
CA PRO A 160 23.22 -0.83 -7.94
C PRO A 160 24.29 0.01 -8.65
N PRO A 161 25.46 -0.58 -8.97
CA PRO A 161 26.60 0.16 -9.54
C PRO A 161 26.26 1.04 -10.74
N ALA A 162 25.32 0.64 -11.60
CA ALA A 162 24.89 1.40 -12.78
C ALA A 162 24.24 2.77 -12.46
N TYR A 163 23.71 2.94 -11.24
CA TYR A 163 23.01 4.17 -10.82
C TYR A 163 23.75 4.92 -9.71
N ARG A 164 24.85 4.37 -9.17
CA ARG A 164 25.57 4.94 -8.02
C ARG A 164 26.06 6.36 -8.27
N ASP A 165 26.58 6.64 -9.47
CA ASP A 165 27.08 7.99 -9.83
C ASP A 165 25.96 9.04 -9.97
N GLN A 166 24.70 8.60 -9.98
CA GLN A 166 23.51 9.45 -10.07
C GLN A 166 22.72 9.46 -8.76
N ALA A 167 23.27 8.92 -7.66
CA ALA A 167 22.54 8.75 -6.40
C ALA A 167 21.96 10.05 -5.84
N ASP A 168 22.59 11.19 -6.11
CA ASP A 168 22.10 12.51 -5.73
C ASP A 168 20.77 12.88 -6.40
N GLN A 169 20.44 12.28 -7.56
CA GLN A 169 19.19 12.50 -8.29
C GLN A 169 18.03 11.66 -7.76
N TRP A 170 18.29 10.65 -6.94
CA TRP A 170 17.30 9.68 -6.47
C TRP A 170 17.03 9.83 -4.98
N ARG A 171 15.79 9.55 -4.58
CA ARG A 171 15.38 9.37 -3.17
C ARG A 171 14.76 7.99 -2.99
N LYS A 172 15.09 7.30 -1.90
CA LYS A 172 14.43 6.03 -1.57
C LYS A 172 12.97 6.22 -1.15
N GLY A 173 12.12 5.27 -1.50
CA GLY A 173 10.73 5.20 -1.04
C GLY A 173 10.64 4.94 0.46
N THR A 174 9.57 5.45 1.08
CA THR A 174 9.32 5.35 2.52
C THR A 174 8.11 4.49 2.87
N ASP A 175 7.43 3.94 1.87
CA ASP A 175 6.30 3.05 2.08
C ASP A 175 6.78 1.64 2.47
N THR A 176 6.05 1.01 3.37
CA THR A 176 6.18 -0.41 3.67
C THR A 176 5.07 -1.21 3.01
N MET A 177 5.28 -2.52 2.88
CA MET A 177 4.30 -3.46 2.39
C MET A 177 3.15 -3.67 3.39
N ASP A 178 1.99 -4.01 2.84
CA ASP A 178 0.86 -4.50 3.60
C ASP A 178 1.20 -5.82 4.29
N VAL A 179 0.88 -5.96 5.57
CA VAL A 179 1.16 -7.17 6.36
C VAL A 179 0.48 -8.43 5.80
N TRP A 180 -0.60 -8.25 5.03
CA TRP A 180 -1.22 -9.35 4.30
C TRP A 180 -0.37 -9.84 3.13
N PHE A 181 0.46 -8.99 2.55
CA PHE A 181 1.43 -9.41 1.54
C PHE A 181 2.56 -10.19 2.20
N ASP A 182 3.10 -9.71 3.32
CA ASP A 182 4.13 -10.42 4.09
C ASP A 182 3.68 -11.85 4.41
N SER A 183 2.52 -11.98 5.07
CA SER A 183 1.95 -13.29 5.38
C SER A 183 1.55 -14.07 4.13
N GLY A 184 0.98 -13.42 3.10
CA GLY A 184 0.61 -14.05 1.83
C GLY A 184 1.79 -14.69 1.12
N SER A 185 2.98 -14.11 1.23
CA SER A 185 4.21 -14.62 0.64
C SER A 185 4.87 -15.79 1.41
N SER A 186 4.25 -16.30 2.47
CA SER A 186 4.83 -17.37 3.29
C SER A 186 5.04 -18.69 2.53
N TRP A 187 4.22 -18.98 1.51
CA TRP A 187 4.43 -20.15 0.66
C TRP A 187 5.78 -20.08 -0.07
N ALA A 188 6.23 -18.87 -0.42
CA ALA A 188 7.50 -18.65 -1.07
C ALA A 188 8.66 -18.71 -0.07
N GLY A 189 8.58 -17.89 0.98
CA GLY A 189 9.66 -17.75 1.96
C GLY A 189 9.85 -18.90 2.95
N VAL A 190 8.86 -19.81 3.09
CA VAL A 190 8.91 -20.91 4.07
C VAL A 190 8.78 -22.29 3.41
N LEU A 191 7.82 -22.48 2.49
CA LEU A 191 7.58 -23.78 1.87
C LEU A 191 8.49 -24.07 0.66
N GLY A 192 9.32 -23.10 0.26
CA GLY A 192 10.33 -23.27 -0.79
C GLY A 192 9.89 -22.86 -2.21
N GLY A 193 8.86 -22.01 -2.36
CA GLY A 193 8.41 -21.50 -3.67
C GLY A 193 9.11 -20.21 -4.15
N LEU A 194 9.46 -20.13 -5.44
CA LEU A 194 10.39 -19.16 -6.09
C LEU A 194 11.89 -19.35 -5.74
N GLU A 195 12.25 -20.59 -5.40
CA GLU A 195 13.59 -21.18 -5.23
C GLU A 195 14.73 -20.26 -4.74
N ALA A 196 14.69 -19.96 -3.44
CA ALA A 196 15.89 -19.78 -2.61
C ALA A 196 15.80 -20.75 -1.41
N GLU A 197 16.88 -21.51 -1.20
CA GLU A 197 17.20 -22.36 -0.04
C GLU A 197 16.01 -22.93 0.76
N ALA A 198 15.19 -23.75 0.10
CA ALA A 198 14.14 -24.49 0.78
C ALA A 198 14.74 -25.37 1.90
N ASP A 199 14.17 -25.28 3.11
CA ASP A 199 14.32 -26.34 4.08
C ASP A 199 13.77 -27.62 3.43
N THR A 200 14.66 -28.58 3.17
CA THR A 200 14.34 -29.87 2.51
C THR A 200 13.25 -30.68 3.21
N SER A 201 12.81 -30.29 4.41
CA SER A 201 11.71 -30.92 5.13
C SER A 201 10.32 -30.40 4.75
N LEU A 202 10.21 -29.23 4.13
CA LEU A 202 8.93 -28.63 3.71
C LEU A 202 8.78 -28.70 2.18
N ASN A 203 7.54 -28.78 1.71
CA ASN A 203 7.24 -28.91 0.30
C ASN A 203 6.22 -27.84 -0.12
N TYR A 204 6.47 -27.26 -1.30
CA TYR A 204 5.50 -26.51 -2.06
C TYR A 204 5.09 -27.34 -3.29
N PRO A 205 3.78 -27.48 -3.58
CA PRO A 205 2.64 -26.91 -2.87
C PRO A 205 2.34 -27.61 -1.53
N ALA A 206 1.71 -26.89 -0.59
CA ALA A 206 1.25 -27.45 0.70
C ALA A 206 0.02 -28.36 0.53
N ASP A 207 -0.09 -29.39 1.37
CA ASP A 207 -1.26 -30.28 1.40
C ASP A 207 -2.51 -29.64 2.05
N LEU A 208 -2.33 -28.75 3.03
CA LEU A 208 -3.44 -28.18 3.81
C LEU A 208 -3.11 -26.78 4.34
N TYR A 209 -4.06 -25.85 4.15
CA TYR A 209 -4.14 -24.59 4.90
C TYR A 209 -5.33 -24.68 5.87
N LEU A 210 -5.11 -24.42 7.17
CA LEU A 210 -6.13 -24.53 8.21
C LEU A 210 -6.09 -23.33 9.15
N GLU A 211 -7.11 -22.49 9.09
CA GLU A 211 -7.25 -21.29 9.91
C GLU A 211 -8.73 -20.94 10.19
N GLY A 212 -8.94 -19.91 11.02
CA GLY A 212 -10.26 -19.34 11.29
C GLY A 212 -10.99 -18.81 10.05
N SER A 213 -12.33 -18.77 10.11
CA SER A 213 -13.15 -18.38 8.96
C SER A 213 -12.91 -16.95 8.47
N ASP A 214 -12.38 -16.08 9.33
CA ASP A 214 -11.96 -14.72 9.01
C ASP A 214 -10.85 -14.68 7.94
N GLN A 215 -10.01 -15.72 7.82
CA GLN A 215 -8.91 -15.76 6.88
C GLN A 215 -9.31 -15.85 5.40
N HIS A 216 -10.59 -16.08 5.09
CA HIS A 216 -11.11 -15.92 3.71
C HIS A 216 -10.97 -14.47 3.21
N ARG A 217 -10.89 -13.48 4.11
CA ARG A 217 -10.60 -12.07 3.82
C ARG A 217 -9.16 -11.66 4.12
N GLY A 218 -8.38 -12.58 4.68
CA GLY A 218 -7.02 -12.35 5.15
C GLY A 218 -6.07 -13.29 4.43
N TRP A 219 -5.41 -14.16 5.20
CA TRP A 219 -4.26 -14.93 4.73
C TRP A 219 -4.57 -15.93 3.61
N PHE A 220 -5.74 -16.57 3.57
CA PHE A 220 -6.09 -17.44 2.45
C PHE A 220 -6.15 -16.67 1.15
N GLN A 221 -6.75 -15.48 1.19
CA GLN A 221 -6.87 -14.66 0.00
C GLN A 221 -5.51 -14.08 -0.40
N SER A 222 -4.71 -13.55 0.53
CA SER A 222 -3.40 -13.00 0.18
C SER A 222 -2.42 -14.07 -0.29
N SER A 223 -2.45 -15.27 0.29
CA SER A 223 -1.63 -16.40 -0.18
C SER A 223 -2.02 -16.80 -1.60
N LEU A 224 -3.31 -16.97 -1.87
CA LEU A 224 -3.83 -17.29 -3.21
C LEU A 224 -3.45 -16.24 -4.26
N LEU A 225 -3.51 -14.95 -3.91
CA LEU A 225 -3.23 -13.87 -4.86
C LEU A 225 -1.74 -13.62 -5.07
N THR A 226 -0.87 -14.18 -4.23
CA THR A 226 0.59 -14.04 -4.37
C THR A 226 1.25 -15.29 -4.94
N SER A 227 0.58 -16.45 -4.89
CA SER A 227 1.06 -17.76 -5.38
C SER A 227 0.81 -18.03 -6.85
#